data_AF-A0A7V9AZN9-F1
#
_entry.id   AF-A0A7V9AZN9-F1
#
_cell.length_a   1.000
_cell.length_b   1.000
_cell.length_c   1.000
_cell.angle_alpha   90.00
_cell.angle_beta   90.00
_cell.angle_gamma   90.00
#
_symmetry.space_group_name_H-M   'P 1'
#
loop_
_entity.id
_entity.type
_entity.pdbx_description
1 polymer ?
#
loop_
_entity_poly.entity_id
_entity_poly.type
_entity_poly.pdbx_seq_one_letter_code
_entity_poly.pdbx_strand_id
1 'polypeptide(L)'
;MARYQVGDEVKVQMPRGKNKRGVMGISVMYFTAPEGRFDGATGSVTGINPHGPRGIPLYLVDFRDHENRTAIPWQAQWFREEWIVRAGDPEDAQKVQVADTTAATGQGATTQPNQSS
;
A
#
# COMPACT_ATOMS: atom_id res chain seq x y z
N MET A 1 -9.22 -13.63 -1.45
CA MET A 1 -10.41 -13.08 -2.16
C MET A 1 -10.10 -11.64 -2.52
N ALA A 2 -10.47 -11.18 -3.72
CA ALA A 2 -10.22 -9.80 -4.12
C ALA A 2 -11.10 -8.85 -3.27
N ARG A 3 -10.47 -7.85 -2.65
CA ARG A 3 -11.13 -6.91 -1.72
C ARG A 3 -11.87 -5.76 -2.42
N TYR A 4 -11.39 -5.36 -3.59
CA TYR A 4 -12.03 -4.36 -4.45
C TYR A 4 -12.72 -5.04 -5.65
N GLN A 5 -13.75 -4.39 -6.17
CA GLN A 5 -14.53 -4.83 -7.31
C GLN A 5 -14.38 -3.86 -8.49
N VAL A 6 -14.68 -4.32 -9.71
CA VAL A 6 -14.75 -3.43 -10.87
C VAL A 6 -15.88 -2.42 -10.66
N GLY A 7 -15.57 -1.14 -10.88
CA GLY A 7 -16.46 -0.02 -10.58
C GLY A 7 -16.17 0.67 -9.24
N ASP A 8 -15.38 0.06 -8.34
CA ASP A 8 -14.99 0.72 -7.09
C ASP A 8 -14.11 1.94 -7.38
N GLU A 9 -14.44 3.06 -6.73
CA GLU A 9 -13.58 4.24 -6.70
C GLU A 9 -12.49 4.06 -5.63
N VAL A 10 -11.24 4.20 -6.04
CA VAL A 10 -10.08 4.01 -5.18
C VAL A 10 -9.12 5.19 -5.29
N LYS A 11 -8.46 5.48 -4.17
CA LYS A 11 -7.35 6.41 -4.10
C LYS A 11 -6.06 5.63 -3.97
N VAL A 12 -5.06 6.00 -4.77
CA VAL A 12 -3.71 5.46 -4.64
C VAL A 12 -3.04 6.11 -3.44
N GLN A 13 -2.50 5.27 -2.56
CA GLN A 13 -1.79 5.70 -1.38
C GLN A 13 -0.51 4.88 -1.25
N MET A 14 0.62 5.56 -1.21
CA MET A 14 1.91 4.90 -1.01
C MET A 14 1.94 4.22 0.37
N PRO A 15 2.38 2.95 0.46
CA PRO A 15 2.60 2.29 1.74
C PRO A 15 3.58 3.09 2.60
N ARG A 16 3.14 3.46 3.81
CA ARG A 16 3.96 4.21 4.77
C ARG A 16 4.28 3.29 5.94
N GLY A 17 5.55 3.20 6.30
CA GLY A 17 6.03 2.41 7.43
C GLY A 17 6.62 3.32 8.51
N LYS A 18 6.60 2.86 9.76
CA LYS A 18 7.38 3.48 10.83
C LYS A 18 8.80 2.93 10.78
N ASN A 19 9.80 3.81 10.75
CA ASN A 19 11.18 3.36 10.93
C ASN A 19 11.42 2.93 12.39
N LYS A 20 12.58 2.34 12.69
CA LYS A 20 12.96 1.89 14.06
C LYS A 20 12.90 2.99 15.14
N ARG A 21 12.76 4.27 14.75
CA ARG A 21 12.63 5.43 15.65
C ARG A 21 11.19 5.92 15.79
N GLY A 22 10.21 5.19 15.26
CA GLY A 22 8.79 5.56 15.31
C GLY A 22 8.39 6.69 14.36
N VAL A 23 9.29 7.17 13.50
CA VAL A 23 9.02 8.24 12.55
C VAL A 23 8.33 7.64 11.32
N MET A 24 7.20 8.24 10.93
CA MET A 24 6.50 7.90 9.68
C MET A 24 7.37 8.28 8.50
N GLY A 25 7.86 7.28 7.78
CA GLY A 25 8.68 7.46 6.60
C GLY A 25 8.01 6.89 5.36
N ILE A 26 8.33 7.47 4.21
CA ILE A 26 8.16 6.75 2.95
C ILE A 26 9.08 5.55 3.00
N SER A 27 8.53 4.34 2.81
CA SER A 27 9.38 3.16 2.72
C SER A 27 10.28 3.31 1.49
N VAL A 28 11.60 3.30 1.71
CA VAL A 28 12.59 3.49 0.64
C VAL A 28 12.47 2.39 -0.42
N MET A 29 11.96 1.20 -0.06
CA MET A 29 11.65 0.12 -1.00
C MET A 29 10.64 0.51 -2.08
N TYR A 30 9.75 1.47 -1.78
CA TYR A 30 8.63 1.86 -2.65
C TYR A 30 8.82 3.22 -3.30
N PHE A 31 9.86 3.98 -2.92
CA PHE A 31 10.15 5.29 -3.48
C PHE A 31 10.51 5.25 -4.97
N THR A 32 11.16 4.17 -5.42
CA THR A 32 11.52 3.96 -6.83
C THR A 32 10.45 3.23 -7.63
N ALA A 33 9.34 2.84 -6.99
CA ALA A 33 8.26 2.12 -7.66
C ALA A 33 7.49 3.07 -8.59
N PRO A 34 7.17 2.67 -9.84
CA PRO A 34 6.38 3.49 -10.75
C PRO A 34 5.01 3.86 -10.17
N GLU A 35 4.44 3.02 -9.30
CA GLU A 35 3.19 3.26 -8.55
C GLU A 35 3.26 4.52 -7.67
N GLY A 36 4.45 4.87 -7.16
CA GLY A 36 4.64 6.06 -6.34
C GLY A 36 4.35 7.38 -7.04
N ARG A 37 4.40 7.40 -8.38
CA ARG A 37 4.04 8.58 -9.19
C ARG A 37 2.54 8.89 -9.15
N PHE A 38 1.74 7.93 -8.72
CA PHE A 38 0.29 8.04 -8.62
C PHE A 38 -0.18 8.34 -7.20
N ASP A 39 0.74 8.54 -6.23
CA ASP A 39 0.36 8.82 -4.84
C ASP A 39 -0.61 10.00 -4.75
N GLY A 40 -1.74 9.76 -4.09
CA GLY A 40 -2.82 10.72 -3.94
C GLY A 40 -3.81 10.80 -5.10
N ALA A 41 -3.59 10.10 -6.22
CA ALA A 41 -4.51 10.08 -7.36
C ALA A 41 -5.75 9.20 -7.08
N THR A 42 -6.91 9.65 -7.52
CA THR A 42 -8.18 8.91 -7.47
C THR A 42 -8.49 8.34 -8.85
N GLY A 43 -8.96 7.09 -8.89
CA GLY A 43 -9.36 6.41 -10.11
C GLY A 43 -10.41 5.34 -9.84
N SER A 44 -10.90 4.72 -10.90
CA SER A 44 -11.88 3.63 -10.83
C SER A 44 -11.24 2.30 -11.19
N VAL A 45 -11.57 1.24 -10.44
CA VAL A 45 -11.12 -0.12 -10.76
C VAL A 45 -11.84 -0.60 -12.02
N THR A 46 -11.10 -0.90 -13.08
CA THR A 46 -11.64 -1.38 -14.37
C THR A 46 -11.32 -2.85 -14.64
N GLY A 47 -10.39 -3.44 -13.89
CA GLY A 47 -10.00 -4.84 -14.05
C GLY A 47 -9.36 -5.43 -12.79
N ILE A 48 -9.48 -6.74 -12.64
CA ILE A 48 -8.90 -7.50 -11.52
C ILE A 48 -8.16 -8.70 -12.08
N ASN A 49 -6.88 -8.82 -11.77
CA ASN A 49 -6.09 -10.00 -12.05
C ASN A 49 -5.82 -10.76 -10.74
N PRO A 50 -6.55 -11.84 -10.46
CA PRO A 50 -6.36 -12.62 -9.24
C PRO A 50 -5.05 -13.45 -9.25
N HIS A 51 -4.41 -13.60 -10.41
CA HIS A 51 -3.19 -14.38 -10.61
C HIS A 51 -1.99 -13.47 -10.93
N GLY A 52 -1.85 -12.36 -10.21
CA GLY A 52 -0.67 -11.52 -10.31
C GLY A 52 0.60 -12.24 -9.84
N PRO A 53 1.77 -11.58 -9.97
CA PRO A 53 3.05 -12.16 -9.58
C PRO A 53 3.00 -12.72 -8.16
N ARG A 54 3.42 -13.99 -7.99
CA ARG A 54 3.44 -14.70 -6.69
C ARG A 54 2.05 -14.88 -6.05
N GLY A 55 0.98 -14.86 -6.86
CA GLY A 55 -0.39 -15.05 -6.39
C GLY A 55 -0.99 -13.82 -5.69
N ILE A 56 -0.35 -12.66 -5.84
CA ILE A 56 -0.86 -11.40 -5.29
C ILE A 56 -1.87 -10.80 -6.28
N PRO A 57 -3.11 -10.52 -5.87
CA PRO A 57 -4.09 -9.86 -6.74
C PRO A 57 -3.62 -8.47 -7.18
N LEU A 58 -3.85 -8.15 -8.46
CA LEU A 58 -3.63 -6.83 -9.02
C LEU A 58 -4.95 -6.21 -9.46
N TYR A 59 -5.04 -4.89 -9.33
CA TYR A 59 -6.20 -4.07 -9.66
C TYR A 59 -5.81 -3.05 -10.72
N LEU A 60 -6.47 -3.07 -11.87
CA LEU A 60 -6.30 -2.06 -12.90
C LEU A 60 -7.14 -0.85 -12.51
N VAL A 61 -6.48 0.28 -12.27
CA VAL A 61 -7.13 1.54 -11.92
C VAL A 61 -7.01 2.49 -13.11
N ASP A 62 -8.15 3.04 -13.53
CA ASP A 62 -8.26 4.04 -14.59
C ASP A 62 -8.53 5.42 -13.98
N PHE A 63 -7.77 6.42 -14.44
CA PHE A 63 -7.77 7.76 -13.88
C PHE A 63 -8.44 8.80 -14.79
N ARG A 64 -8.93 8.41 -15.98
CA ARG A 64 -9.42 9.34 -17.01
C ARG A 64 -10.61 10.18 -16.57
N ASP A 65 -11.53 9.58 -15.80
CA ASP A 65 -12.78 10.23 -15.39
C ASP A 65 -12.66 10.99 -14.05
N HIS A 66 -11.43 11.18 -13.56
CA HIS A 66 -11.15 11.75 -12.24
C HIS A 66 -10.29 13.01 -12.33
N GLU A 67 -10.70 14.07 -11.61
CA GLU A 67 -9.94 15.31 -11.53
C GLU A 67 -8.74 15.14 -10.58
N ASN A 68 -7.61 14.73 -11.14
CA ASN A 68 -6.38 14.49 -10.40
C ASN A 68 -5.48 15.74 -10.41
N ARG A 69 -5.14 16.25 -9.22
CA ARG A 69 -4.19 17.36 -9.06
C ARG A 69 -2.74 16.96 -9.36
N THR A 70 -2.42 15.68 -9.23
CA THR A 70 -1.10 15.12 -9.51
C THR A 70 -0.97 14.83 -11.01
N ALA A 71 0.16 15.23 -11.62
CA ALA A 71 0.45 14.90 -13.02
C ALA A 71 0.72 13.39 -13.16
N ILE A 72 -0.34 12.63 -13.46
CA ILE A 72 -0.26 11.19 -13.68
C ILE A 72 0.45 10.89 -15.02
N PRO A 73 1.44 9.98 -15.04
CA PRO A 73 2.24 9.74 -16.23
C PRO A 73 1.51 8.93 -17.31
N TRP A 74 0.44 8.21 -16.96
CA TRP A 74 -0.42 7.49 -17.90
C TRP A 74 -1.82 7.28 -17.32
N GLN A 75 -2.77 6.87 -18.17
CA GLN A 75 -4.20 6.87 -17.88
C GLN A 75 -4.70 5.67 -17.05
N ALA A 76 -4.02 4.53 -17.09
CA ALA A 76 -4.40 3.35 -16.31
C ALA A 76 -3.19 2.51 -15.86
N GLN A 77 -3.20 2.01 -14.63
CA GLN A 77 -2.09 1.28 -14.03
C GLN A 77 -2.58 0.11 -13.17
N TRP A 78 -1.82 -0.99 -13.16
CA TRP A 78 -2.02 -2.10 -12.25
C TRP A 78 -1.38 -1.81 -10.89
N PHE A 79 -2.16 -1.94 -9.81
CA PHE A 79 -1.71 -1.79 -8.43
C PHE A 79 -1.94 -3.07 -7.63
N ARG A 80 -1.09 -3.28 -6.62
CA ARG A 80 -1.34 -4.26 -5.56
C ARG A 80 -2.36 -3.70 -4.58
N GLU A 81 -3.04 -4.58 -3.84
CA GLU A 81 -4.04 -4.20 -2.82
C GLU A 81 -3.51 -3.15 -1.84
N GLU A 82 -2.26 -3.30 -1.38
CA GLU A 82 -1.62 -2.40 -0.40
C GLU A 82 -1.36 -0.96 -0.89
N TRP A 83 -1.53 -0.67 -2.18
CA TRP A 83 -1.31 0.65 -2.77
C TRP A 83 -2.59 1.44 -3.02
N ILE A 84 -3.75 0.84 -2.80
CA ILE A 84 -5.04 1.46 -3.08
C ILE A 84 -5.93 1.37 -1.85
N VAL A 85 -6.79 2.38 -1.70
CA VAL A 85 -7.79 2.44 -0.64
C VAL A 85 -9.10 2.90 -1.24
N ARG A 86 -10.24 2.47 -0.70
CA ARG A 86 -11.55 3.01 -1.12
C ARG A 86 -11.58 4.52 -0.93
N ALA A 87 -11.99 5.24 -1.97
CA ALA A 87 -12.19 6.67 -1.87
C ALA A 87 -13.31 6.97 -0.86
N GLY A 88 -13.06 7.88 0.08
CA GLY A 88 -14.03 8.26 1.12
C GLY A 88 -14.10 7.30 2.33
N ASP A 89 -13.30 6.23 2.38
CA ASP A 89 -13.28 5.29 3.50
C ASP A 89 -12.04 5.50 4.41
N PRO A 90 -12.21 6.16 5.58
CA PRO A 90 -11.11 6.41 6.50
C PRO A 90 -10.59 5.15 7.21
N GLU A 91 -11.37 4.06 7.26
CA GLU A 91 -10.94 2.79 7.85
C GLU A 91 -10.09 1.99 6.86
N ASP A 92 -10.37 2.09 5.56
CA ASP A 92 -9.53 1.51 4.52
C ASP A 92 -8.18 2.24 4.41
N ALA A 93 -8.18 3.57 4.55
CA ALA A 93 -6.97 4.40 4.56
C ALA A 93 -5.96 4.08 5.68
N GLN A 94 -6.44 3.54 6.81
CA GLN A 94 -5.59 3.14 7.93
C GLN A 94 -4.80 1.85 7.63
N LYS A 95 -5.28 0.98 6.74
CA LYS A 95 -4.66 -0.33 6.45
C LYS A 95 -3.33 -0.21 5.73
N VAL A 96 -3.19 0.79 4.85
CA VAL A 96 -1.92 1.10 4.16
C VAL A 96 -0.80 1.50 5.13
N GLN A 97 -1.14 1.88 6.37
CA GLN A 97 -0.17 2.20 7.43
C GLN A 97 0.31 0.94 8.19
N VAL A 98 -0.37 -0.20 8.06
CA VAL A 98 -0.14 -1.42 8.86
C VAL A 98 0.73 -2.46 8.13
N ALA A 99 1.06 -2.22 6.85
CA ALA A 99 1.90 -3.11 6.03
C ALA A 99 3.30 -3.39 6.64
N ASP A 100 3.70 -2.68 7.70
CA ASP A 100 4.99 -2.84 8.38
C ASP A 100 4.87 -3.15 9.89
N THR A 101 3.88 -3.96 10.30
CA THR A 101 3.90 -4.52 11.68
C THR A 101 4.72 -5.81 11.77
N THR A 102 4.98 -6.49 10.64
CA THR A 102 5.67 -7.80 10.62
C THR A 102 7.20 -7.69 10.45
N ALA A 103 7.77 -6.51 10.20
CA ALA A 103 9.23 -6.31 10.22
C ALA A 103 9.81 -6.16 11.65
N ALA A 104 8.98 -6.27 12.69
CA ALA A 104 9.37 -6.11 14.10
C ALA A 104 9.31 -7.40 14.92
N THR A 105 9.56 -8.57 14.32
CA THR A 105 9.79 -9.81 15.07
C THR A 105 11.10 -10.49 14.67
N GLY A 106 12.17 -9.68 14.60
CA GLY A 106 13.53 -10.20 14.72
C GLY A 106 13.73 -10.68 16.14
N GLN A 107 13.71 -12.00 16.33
CA GLN A 107 14.03 -12.69 17.56
C GLN A 107 15.36 -12.18 18.13
N GLY A 108 15.29 -11.52 19.27
CA GLY A 108 16.42 -11.18 20.13
C GLY A 108 16.08 -11.61 21.55
N ALA A 109 15.89 -12.91 21.77
CA ALA A 109 15.85 -13.46 23.11
C ALA A 109 17.28 -13.46 23.67
N THR A 110 17.72 -12.33 24.21
CA THR A 110 18.86 -12.32 25.14
C THR A 110 18.41 -12.95 26.45
N THR A 111 18.88 -14.16 26.70
CA THR A 111 18.81 -14.87 27.97
C THR A 111 19.35 -13.97 29.10
N GLN A 112 18.54 -13.75 30.13
CA GLN A 112 18.92 -13.15 31.41
C GLN A 112 20.07 -13.93 32.06
N PRO A 113 21.15 -13.28 32.55
CA PRO A 113 21.99 -13.87 33.59
C PRO A 113 21.31 -13.66 34.94
N ASN A 114 20.75 -14.74 35.49
CA ASN A 114 20.24 -14.76 36.85
C ASN A 114 21.42 -14.69 37.83
N GLN A 115 21.39 -13.72 38.74
CA GLN A 115 22.37 -13.56 39.81
C GLN A 115 22.23 -14.71 40.82
N SER A 116 23.36 -15.20 41.32
CA SER A 116 23.44 -16.15 42.43
C SER A 116 24.23 -15.52 43.57
N SER A 117 23.61 -15.40 44.75
CA SER A 117 24.24 -15.37 46.07
C SER A 117 23.20 -15.79 47.10
#